data_AF-A0A2T3JCJ2-F1
#
_entry.id   AF-A0A2T3JCJ2-F1
#
_cell.length_a   1.000
_cell.length_b   1.000
_cell.length_c   1.000
_cell.angle_alpha   90.00
_cell.angle_beta   90.00
_cell.angle_gamma   90.00
#
_symmetry.space_group_name_H-M   'P 1'
#
loop_
_entity.id
_entity.type
_entity.pdbx_description
1 polymer ?
#
loop_
_entity_poly.entity_id
_entity_poly.type
_entity_poly.pdbx_seq_one_letter_code
_entity_poly.pdbx_strand_id
1 'polypeptide(L)'
;MPKSKEITQVQAWIKLLNTLETTPRLIGVLTSPRSLTKCFMAKLQKNDLMSFTHTSHLDIQLLAETIAASACDTLICDRKNYPLLQPILLLQRQPMTIILNQECWSPDWCWQYPQHHFLCQQDLM
;
A
#
# COMPACT_ATOMS: atom_id res chain seq x y z
N MET A 1 2.16 24.66 -4.33
CA MET A 1 0.78 24.12 -4.35
C MET A 1 0.63 22.59 -4.59
N PRO A 2 1.64 21.69 -4.46
CA PRO A 2 1.44 20.24 -4.66
C PRO A 2 0.78 19.49 -3.48
N LYS A 3 0.89 20.01 -2.25
CA LYS A 3 0.40 19.35 -1.03
C LYS A 3 -1.12 19.09 -1.01
N SER A 4 -1.92 19.95 -1.64
CA SER A 4 -3.39 19.83 -1.61
C SER A 4 -3.87 18.57 -2.35
N LYS A 5 -3.31 18.32 -3.55
CA LYS A 5 -3.68 17.16 -4.37
C LYS A 5 -3.29 15.84 -3.70
N GLU A 6 -2.10 15.77 -3.11
CA GLU A 6 -1.64 14.60 -2.35
C GLU A 6 -2.58 14.30 -1.17
N ILE A 7 -2.99 15.32 -0.41
CA ILE A 7 -3.91 15.16 0.73
C ILE A 7 -5.27 14.65 0.25
N THR A 8 -5.81 15.22 -0.83
CA THR A 8 -7.09 14.77 -1.41
C THR A 8 -7.01 13.32 -1.86
N GLN A 9 -5.91 12.93 -2.51
CA GLN A 9 -5.70 11.57 -2.97
C GLN A 9 -5.57 10.57 -1.81
N VAL A 10 -4.76 10.89 -0.79
CA VAL A 10 -4.67 10.07 0.42
C VAL A 10 -6.05 9.92 1.04
N GLN A 11 -6.82 10.99 1.15
CA GLN A 11 -8.17 10.93 1.71
C GLN A 11 -9.11 10.06 0.90
N ALA A 12 -9.01 10.06 -0.44
CA ALA A 12 -9.79 9.17 -1.30
C ALA A 12 -9.45 7.70 -1.05
N TRP A 13 -8.16 7.35 -0.95
CA TRP A 13 -7.74 5.99 -0.61
C TRP A 13 -8.26 5.53 0.75
N ILE A 14 -8.19 6.39 1.77
CA ILE A 14 -8.67 6.05 3.11
C ILE A 14 -10.19 5.87 3.13
N LYS A 15 -10.93 6.67 2.36
CA LYS A 15 -12.37 6.46 2.18
C LYS A 15 -12.66 5.11 1.54
N LEU A 16 -11.95 4.76 0.45
CA LEU A 16 -12.12 3.47 -0.22
C LEU A 16 -11.84 2.31 0.73
N LEU A 17 -10.74 2.37 1.50
CA LEU A 17 -10.37 1.35 2.49
C LEU A 17 -11.46 1.12 3.54
N ASN A 18 -12.15 2.18 3.96
CA ASN A 18 -13.27 2.10 4.91
C ASN A 18 -14.57 1.57 4.28
N THR A 19 -14.66 1.52 2.95
CA THR A 19 -15.83 0.99 2.22
C THR A 19 -15.65 -0.44 1.73
N LEU A 20 -14.45 -1.02 1.88
CA LEU A 20 -14.22 -2.42 1.54
C LEU A 20 -15.08 -3.32 2.43
N GLU A 21 -15.62 -4.40 1.87
CA GLU A 21 -16.43 -5.37 2.62
C GLU A 21 -15.68 -5.96 3.81
N THR A 22 -14.36 -6.10 3.67
CA THR A 22 -13.45 -6.54 4.74
C THR A 22 -12.54 -5.40 5.15
N THR A 23 -12.65 -4.98 6.41
CA THR A 23 -11.74 -3.98 6.98
C THR A 23 -10.30 -4.51 6.96
N PRO A 24 -9.33 -3.74 6.42
CA PRO A 24 -7.92 -4.10 6.47
C PRO A 24 -7.45 -4.33 7.92
N ARG A 25 -6.78 -5.46 8.18
CA ARG A 25 -6.26 -5.76 9.53
C ARG A 25 -4.96 -5.01 9.80
N LEU A 26 -4.09 -4.93 8.79
CA LEU A 26 -2.81 -4.24 8.92
C LEU A 26 -2.33 -3.71 7.57
N ILE A 27 -2.12 -2.40 7.51
CA ILE A 27 -1.76 -1.67 6.30
C ILE A 27 -0.26 -1.31 6.33
N GLY A 28 0.52 -1.82 5.37
CA GLY A 28 1.90 -1.38 5.17
C GLY A 28 1.97 -0.21 4.18
N VAL A 29 2.74 0.82 4.50
CA VAL A 29 2.94 2.00 3.65
C VAL A 29 4.38 2.03 3.12
N LEU A 30 4.53 1.75 1.83
CA LEU A 30 5.76 1.73 1.05
C LEU A 30 5.77 2.90 0.05
N THR A 31 5.84 4.13 0.58
CA THR A 31 5.77 5.34 -0.24
C THR A 31 6.94 6.28 -0.01
N SER A 32 7.19 7.12 -0.99
CA SER A 32 8.16 8.21 -1.00
C SER A 32 7.57 9.42 -1.75
N PRO A 33 7.86 10.66 -1.35
CA PRO A 33 8.76 11.09 -0.26
C PRO A 33 8.18 10.91 1.15
N ARG A 34 9.01 11.10 2.19
CA ARG A 34 8.60 10.97 3.61
C ARG A 34 7.36 11.81 3.99
N SER A 35 7.09 12.92 3.30
CA SER A 35 5.88 13.72 3.52
C SER A 35 4.60 12.98 3.16
N LEU A 36 4.62 12.23 2.05
CA LEU A 36 3.48 11.42 1.62
C LEU A 36 3.25 10.26 2.60
N THR A 37 4.32 9.58 3.02
CA THR A 37 4.27 8.52 4.03
C THR A 37 3.66 9.03 5.33
N LYS A 38 4.14 10.19 5.83
CA LYS A 38 3.57 10.83 7.03
C LYS A 38 2.08 11.18 6.86
N CYS A 39 1.68 11.61 5.66
CA CYS A 39 0.28 11.92 5.37
C CYS A 39 -0.60 10.67 5.44
N PHE A 40 -0.18 9.57 4.81
CA PHE A 40 -0.87 8.28 4.91
C PHE A 40 -0.99 7.83 6.36
N MET A 41 0.13 7.79 7.10
CA MET A 41 0.12 7.34 8.50
C MET A 41 -0.81 8.17 9.39
N ALA A 42 -0.76 9.50 9.27
CA ALA A 42 -1.63 10.37 10.05
C ALA A 42 -3.12 10.16 9.71
N LYS A 43 -3.45 9.87 8.45
CA LYS A 43 -4.83 9.62 8.03
C LYS A 43 -5.31 8.22 8.41
N LEU A 44 -4.46 7.20 8.29
CA LEU A 44 -4.75 5.84 8.73
C LEU A 44 -5.03 5.82 10.25
N GLN A 45 -4.13 6.43 11.03
CA GLN A 45 -4.29 6.54 12.48
C GLN A 45 -5.58 7.27 12.87
N LYS A 46 -5.95 8.34 12.17
CA LYS A 46 -7.19 9.09 12.44
C LYS A 46 -8.46 8.27 12.17
N ASN A 47 -8.38 7.22 11.35
CA ASN A 47 -9.50 6.33 11.03
C ASN A 47 -9.38 4.99 11.75
N ASP A 48 -8.58 4.90 12.82
CA ASP A 48 -8.37 3.69 13.62
C ASP A 48 -7.86 2.48 12.81
N LEU A 49 -7.17 2.75 11.69
CA LEU A 49 -6.58 1.72 10.84
C LEU A 49 -5.13 1.42 11.28
N MET A 50 -4.88 0.17 11.69
CA MET A 50 -3.54 -0.28 12.07
C MET A 50 -2.61 -0.22 10.86
N SER A 51 -1.44 0.41 11.05
CA SER A 51 -0.50 0.61 9.96
C SER A 51 0.95 0.65 10.41
N PHE A 52 1.85 0.34 9.47
CA PHE A 52 3.29 0.49 9.65
C PHE A 52 3.94 1.09 8.41
N THR A 53 5.15 1.61 8.59
CA THR A 53 5.97 2.14 7.49
C THR A 53 7.31 1.45 7.50
N HIS A 54 7.91 1.30 6.32
CA HIS A 54 9.30 0.91 6.24
C HIS A 54 10.22 2.13 6.45
N THR A 55 11.13 2.04 7.43
CA THR A 55 12.24 2.98 7.59
C THR A 55 13.50 2.36 6.97
N SER A 56 14.09 3.09 6.03
CA SER A 56 15.13 2.66 5.08
C SER A 56 16.43 2.14 5.73
N HIS A 57 16.47 0.95 6.30
CA HIS A 57 17.72 0.28 6.73
C HIS A 57 17.61 -1.26 6.85
N LEU A 58 16.47 -1.86 6.50
CA LEU A 58 16.29 -3.30 6.57
C LEU A 58 16.62 -3.97 5.23
N ASP A 59 17.18 -5.17 5.32
CA ASP A 59 17.31 -6.08 4.18
C ASP A 59 15.92 -6.30 3.55
N ILE A 60 15.84 -6.22 2.22
CA ILE A 60 14.59 -6.35 1.45
C ILE A 60 13.94 -7.72 1.72
N GLN A 61 14.76 -8.77 1.84
CA GLN A 61 14.28 -10.11 2.14
C GLN A 61 13.69 -10.18 3.55
N LEU A 62 14.38 -9.62 4.54
CA LEU A 62 13.86 -9.58 5.91
C LEU A 62 12.57 -8.78 6.02
N LEU A 63 12.46 -7.67 5.29
CA LEU A 63 11.21 -6.91 5.21
C LEU A 63 10.09 -7.76 4.62
N ALA A 64 10.35 -8.44 3.50
CA ALA A 64 9.36 -9.27 2.84
C ALA A 64 8.91 -10.45 3.69
N GLU A 65 9.84 -11.11 4.39
CA GLU A 65 9.56 -12.16 5.36
C GLU A 65 8.76 -11.63 6.56
N THR A 66 9.10 -10.43 7.06
CA THR A 66 8.36 -9.79 8.16
C THR A 66 6.92 -9.48 7.75
N ILE A 67 6.73 -8.94 6.55
CA ILE A 67 5.38 -8.65 6.02
C ILE A 67 4.61 -9.95 5.82
N ALA A 68 5.25 -10.98 5.27
CA ALA A 68 4.61 -12.28 5.06
C ALA A 68 4.26 -13.01 6.35
N ALA A 69 5.08 -12.86 7.40
CA ALA A 69 4.80 -13.38 8.73
C ALA A 69 3.79 -12.54 9.52
N SER A 70 3.57 -11.30 9.10
CA SER A 70 2.58 -10.42 9.71
C SER A 70 1.17 -10.71 9.18
N ALA A 71 0.14 -10.27 9.90
CA ALA A 71 -1.23 -10.26 9.40
C ALA A 71 -1.49 -9.12 8.37
N CYS A 72 -0.45 -8.60 7.71
CA CYS A 72 -0.57 -7.56 6.69
C CYS A 72 -1.34 -8.11 5.50
N ASP A 73 -2.50 -7.51 5.26
CA ASP A 73 -3.40 -7.85 4.17
C ASP A 73 -3.57 -6.70 3.18
N THR A 74 -2.99 -5.52 3.45
CA THR A 74 -3.03 -4.37 2.56
C THR A 74 -1.68 -3.67 2.48
N LEU A 75 -1.22 -3.34 1.26
CA LEU A 75 -0.05 -2.52 1.02
C LEU A 75 -0.39 -1.31 0.16
N ILE A 76 0.11 -0.14 0.56
CA ILE A 76 0.09 1.09 -0.22
C ILE A 76 1.50 1.32 -0.75
N CYS A 77 1.67 1.29 -2.07
CA CYS A 77 2.98 1.33 -2.70
C CYS A 77 3.04 2.39 -3.80
N ASP A 78 4.16 3.10 -3.88
CA ASP A 78 4.49 3.97 -5.00
C ASP A 78 5.46 3.29 -5.99
N ARG A 79 5.64 3.88 -7.18
CA ARG A 79 6.51 3.30 -8.22
C ARG A 79 7.96 3.09 -7.76
N LYS A 80 8.47 3.99 -6.92
CA LYS A 80 9.86 3.93 -6.45
C LYS A 80 10.10 2.73 -5.54
N ASN A 81 9.05 2.20 -4.92
CA ASN A 81 9.11 1.06 -4.02
C ASN A 81 8.70 -0.27 -4.69
N TYR A 82 8.50 -0.32 -6.01
CA TYR A 82 8.22 -1.58 -6.72
C TYR A 82 9.30 -2.66 -6.57
N PRO A 83 10.61 -2.32 -6.55
CA PRO A 83 11.64 -3.30 -6.25
C PRO A 83 11.51 -3.92 -4.85
N LEU A 84 10.86 -3.24 -3.90
CA LEU A 84 10.53 -3.79 -2.58
C LEU A 84 9.22 -4.59 -2.61
N LEU A 85 8.25 -4.15 -3.41
CA LEU A 85 6.95 -4.80 -3.56
C LEU A 85 7.06 -6.20 -4.17
N GLN A 86 7.84 -6.37 -5.23
CA GLN A 86 7.90 -7.65 -5.96
C GLN A 86 8.33 -8.84 -5.09
N PRO A 87 9.40 -8.75 -4.27
CA PRO A 87 9.74 -9.82 -3.32
C PRO A 87 8.64 -10.12 -2.31
N ILE A 88 7.91 -9.11 -1.85
CA ILE A 88 6.78 -9.29 -0.92
C ILE A 88 5.67 -10.10 -1.60
N LEU A 89 5.28 -9.73 -2.83
CA LEU A 89 4.25 -10.44 -3.59
C LEU A 89 4.65 -11.88 -3.92
N LEU A 90 5.94 -12.14 -4.13
CA LEU A 90 6.44 -13.49 -4.39
C LEU A 90 6.40 -14.39 -3.15
N LEU A 91 6.72 -13.83 -1.97
CA LEU A 91 6.75 -14.59 -0.72
C LEU A 91 5.36 -14.74 -0.09
N GLN A 92 4.45 -13.81 -0.38
CA GLN A 92 3.14 -13.82 0.23
C GLN A 92 2.21 -14.87 -0.38
N ARG A 93 1.82 -15.84 0.45
CA ARG A 93 0.89 -16.91 0.05
C ARG A 93 -0.59 -16.53 0.19
N GLN A 94 -0.89 -15.55 1.04
CA GLN A 94 -2.27 -15.11 1.29
C GLN A 94 -2.67 -13.97 0.33
N PRO A 95 -3.93 -13.90 -0.10
CA PRO A 95 -4.43 -12.75 -0.83
C PRO A 95 -4.17 -11.44 -0.08
N MET A 96 -3.78 -10.41 -0.83
CA MET A 96 -3.51 -9.07 -0.30
C MET A 96 -4.09 -8.02 -1.24
N THR A 97 -4.54 -6.92 -0.67
CA THR A 97 -4.92 -5.71 -1.40
C THR A 97 -3.69 -4.83 -1.61
N ILE A 98 -3.35 -4.55 -2.86
CA ILE A 98 -2.17 -3.77 -3.24
C ILE A 98 -2.64 -2.48 -3.92
N ILE A 99 -2.51 -1.36 -3.21
CA ILE A 99 -2.81 -0.03 -3.72
C ILE A 99 -1.57 0.53 -4.42
N LEU A 100 -1.63 0.64 -5.74
CA LEU A 100 -0.64 1.30 -6.59
C LEU A 100 -0.99 2.78 -6.70
N ASN A 101 -0.56 3.57 -5.72
CA ASN A 101 -1.07 4.94 -5.52
C ASN A 101 -0.72 5.93 -6.64
N GLN A 102 0.19 5.58 -7.54
CA GLN A 102 0.66 6.42 -8.66
C GLN A 102 0.24 5.91 -10.04
N GLU A 103 -0.44 4.77 -10.11
CA GLU A 103 -0.88 4.19 -11.38
C GLU A 103 -2.33 4.52 -11.65
N CYS A 104 -2.63 4.88 -12.89
CA CYS A 104 -4.02 5.04 -13.34
C CYS A 104 -4.69 3.68 -13.54
N TRP A 105 -3.94 2.71 -14.06
CA TRP A 105 -4.39 1.37 -14.44
C TRP A 105 -3.38 0.33 -13.95
N SER A 106 -3.85 -0.89 -13.69
CA SER A 106 -2.99 -2.01 -13.27
C SER A 106 -1.93 -2.31 -14.34
N PRO A 107 -0.63 -2.21 -14.02
CA PRO A 107 0.43 -2.58 -14.95
C PRO A 107 0.43 -4.08 -15.34
N ASP A 108 0.99 -4.41 -16.50
CA ASP A 108 1.04 -5.79 -17.03
C ASP A 108 1.76 -6.78 -16.09
N TRP A 109 2.68 -6.33 -15.26
CA TRP A 109 3.35 -7.21 -14.31
C TRP A 109 2.42 -7.68 -13.18
N CYS A 110 1.32 -6.98 -12.89
CA CYS A 110 0.34 -7.39 -11.88
C CYS A 110 -0.28 -8.75 -12.20
N TRP A 111 -0.39 -9.10 -13.49
CA TRP A 111 -0.95 -10.36 -13.97
C TRP A 111 -0.10 -11.59 -13.56
N GLN A 112 1.14 -11.38 -13.14
CA GLN A 112 1.99 -12.44 -12.59
C GLN A 112 1.58 -12.84 -11.16
N TYR A 113 0.70 -12.06 -10.52
CA TYR A 113 0.29 -12.24 -9.13
C TYR A 113 -1.24 -12.31 -8.98
N PRO A 114 -1.91 -13.29 -9.61
CA PRO A 114 -3.37 -13.35 -9.71
C PRO A 114 -4.09 -13.51 -8.35
N GLN A 115 -3.37 -13.97 -7.32
CA GLN A 115 -3.91 -14.11 -5.96
C GLN A 115 -4.06 -12.78 -5.21
N HIS A 116 -3.41 -11.71 -5.68
CA HIS A 116 -3.47 -10.39 -5.05
C HIS A 116 -4.45 -9.50 -5.80
N HIS A 117 -5.13 -8.64 -5.05
CA HIS A 117 -6.07 -7.68 -5.59
C HIS A 117 -5.38 -6.32 -5.75
N PHE A 118 -5.22 -5.85 -7.00
CA PHE A 118 -4.56 -4.58 -7.29
C PHE A 118 -5.58 -3.46 -7.47
N LEU A 119 -5.36 -2.35 -6.77
CA LEU A 119 -6.14 -1.13 -6.86
C LEU A 119 -5.27 0.02 -7.39
N CYS A 120 -5.80 0.81 -8.30
CA CYS A 120 -5.18 1.94 -8.98
C CYS A 120 -6.08 3.18 -8.90
N GLN A 121 -5.62 4.32 -9.39
CA GLN A 121 -6.39 5.58 -9.29
C GLN A 121 -7.76 5.52 -9.98
N GLN A 122 -7.96 4.62 -10.94
CA GLN A 122 -9.28 4.36 -11.52
C GLN A 122 -10.32 3.91 -10.48
N ASP A 123 -9.90 3.21 -9.43
CA ASP A 123 -10.79 2.63 -8.42
C ASP A 123 -11.20 3.66 -7.36
N LEU A 124 -10.69 4.89 -7.46
CA LEU A 124 -11.10 6.03 -6.65
C LEU A 124 -12.24 6.85 -7.26
N MET A 125 -12.65 6.54 -8.50
CA MET A 125 -13.67 7.28 -9.26
C MET A 125 -15.08 6.84 -8.93
#